data_AF-A0A8T3AFD1-F1
#
_entry.id   AF-A0A8T3AFD1-F1
#
_cell.length_a   1.000
_cell.length_b   1.000
_cell.length_c   1.000
_cell.angle_alpha   90.00
_cell.angle_beta   90.00
_cell.angle_gamma   90.00
#
_symmetry.space_group_name_H-M   'P 1'
#
loop_
_entity.id
_entity.type
_entity.pdbx_description
1 polymer ?
#
loop_
_entity_poly.entity_id
_entity_poly.type
_entity_poly.pdbx_seq_one_letter_code
_entity_poly.pdbx_strand_id
1 'polypeptide(L)'
;MVYLLNQQLIVFYVLTLKLRETIEANFCKPQAKPISMPFLPSLHKSNPETKPDHTPQLPPPLDSPWIISIIEKINQARQYEASSTWDTQSIYRVPKSLRDVDQTAYTPKIVSIGPYHRGCRHLSTMDRHKWRSLHRVLDRTGHDVRLYLDAARSLEKHARSCYEAPISMLMPPWIL
;
A
#
# COMPACT_ATOMS: atom_id res chain seq x y z
N MET A 1 -35.96 7.92 26.76
CA MET A 1 -35.80 7.30 25.43
C MET A 1 -34.32 7.06 25.19
N VAL A 2 -33.88 5.80 25.30
CA VAL A 2 -32.46 5.43 25.27
C VAL A 2 -32.09 5.09 23.83
N TYR A 3 -31.15 5.85 23.25
CA TYR A 3 -30.65 5.60 21.90
C TYR A 3 -29.81 4.31 21.90
N LEU A 4 -30.33 3.25 21.30
CA LEU A 4 -29.56 2.05 20.94
C LEU A 4 -28.64 2.40 19.76
N LEU A 5 -27.54 3.11 20.03
CA LEU A 5 -26.44 3.20 19.07
C LEU A 5 -25.88 1.78 18.88
N ASN A 6 -25.99 1.29 17.65
CA ASN A 6 -25.50 -0.01 17.24
C ASN A 6 -24.01 -0.15 17.62
N GLN A 7 -23.67 -1.23 18.34
CA GLN A 7 -22.30 -1.52 18.78
C GLN A 7 -21.29 -1.46 17.64
N GLN A 8 -21.66 -1.87 16.43
CA GLN A 8 -20.79 -1.81 15.26
C GLN A 8 -20.48 -0.37 14.82
N LEU A 9 -21.43 0.55 15.01
CA LEU A 9 -21.25 1.97 14.67
C LEU A 9 -20.33 2.66 15.68
N ILE A 10 -20.46 2.30 16.96
CA ILE A 10 -19.58 2.79 18.04
C ILE A 10 -18.15 2.31 17.81
N VAL A 11 -17.97 1.02 17.50
CA VAL A 11 -16.64 0.44 17.22
C VAL A 11 -16.01 1.12 15.99
N PHE A 12 -16.77 1.30 14.91
CA PHE A 12 -16.28 2.00 13.73
C PHE A 12 -15.91 3.47 14.03
N TYR A 13 -16.75 4.18 14.78
CA TYR A 13 -16.48 5.57 15.16
C TYR A 13 -15.22 5.71 16.03
N VAL A 14 -15.05 4.84 17.02
CA VAL A 14 -13.86 4.80 17.89
C VAL A 14 -12.59 4.45 17.09
N LEU A 15 -12.68 3.49 16.16
CA LEU A 15 -11.58 3.17 15.24
C LEU A 15 -11.18 4.37 14.38
N THR A 16 -12.16 5.08 13.81
CA THR A 16 -11.88 6.27 12.99
C THR A 16 -11.28 7.42 13.80
N LEU A 17 -11.70 7.61 15.05
CA LEU A 17 -11.10 8.60 15.96
C LEU A 17 -9.66 8.23 16.34
N LYS A 18 -9.40 6.97 16.69
CA LYS A 18 -8.04 6.51 17.04
C LYS A 18 -7.08 6.55 15.86
N LEU A 19 -7.56 6.24 14.66
CA LEU A 19 -6.77 6.35 13.44
C LEU A 19 -6.40 7.81 13.17
N ARG A 20 -7.36 8.74 13.33
CA ARG A 20 -7.12 10.18 13.18
C ARG A 20 -6.11 10.71 14.19
N GLU A 21 -6.24 10.34 15.47
CA GLU A 21 -5.26 10.68 16.51
C GLU A 21 -3.85 10.14 16.18
N THR A 22 -3.77 8.89 15.68
CA THR A 22 -2.49 8.26 15.33
C THR A 22 -1.84 8.93 14.12
N ILE A 23 -2.64 9.34 13.13
CA ILE A 23 -2.16 10.06 11.95
C ILE A 23 -1.68 11.46 12.37
N GLU A 24 -2.47 12.22 13.13
CA GLU A 24 -2.09 13.56 13.59
C GLU A 24 -0.85 13.53 14.51
N ALA A 25 -0.70 12.50 15.36
CA ALA A 25 0.49 12.31 16.21
C ALA A 25 1.77 11.97 15.43
N ASN A 26 1.65 11.39 14.23
CA ASN A 26 2.79 11.02 13.39
C ASN A 26 3.30 12.16 12.50
N PHE A 27 2.50 13.21 12.26
CA PHE A 27 2.94 14.38 11.47
C PHE A 27 3.71 15.44 12.29
N CYS A 28 3.68 15.38 13.63
CA CYS A 28 4.37 16.36 14.50
C CYS A 28 5.76 15.95 15.00
N LYS A 29 6.42 14.94 14.40
CA LYS A 29 7.81 14.59 14.75
C LYS A 29 8.77 14.88 13.60
N PRO A 30 9.53 15.97 13.64
CA PRO A 30 10.72 16.13 12.82
C PRO A 30 11.93 15.59 13.58
N GLN A 31 12.48 14.43 13.17
CA GLN A 31 13.92 14.29 12.99
C GLN A 31 14.35 12.96 12.35
N ALA A 32 15.25 13.11 11.39
CA ALA A 32 16.04 12.09 10.75
C ALA A 32 17.02 11.40 11.70
N LYS A 33 17.31 10.12 11.41
CA LYS A 33 18.66 9.51 11.45
C LYS A 33 18.61 8.20 10.65
N PRO A 34 19.51 7.97 9.69
CA PRO A 34 19.59 6.69 9.02
C PRO A 34 20.02 5.63 10.04
N ILE A 35 19.26 4.54 10.11
CA ILE A 35 19.57 3.38 10.93
C ILE A 35 20.86 2.77 10.35
N SER A 36 21.98 3.00 11.04
CA SER A 36 23.17 2.18 10.87
C SER A 36 22.82 0.76 11.34
N MET A 37 22.82 -0.21 10.43
CA MET A 37 22.71 -1.62 10.82
C MET A 37 23.93 -2.01 11.67
N PRO A 38 23.75 -2.60 12.87
CA PRO A 38 24.86 -3.12 13.65
C PRO A 38 25.47 -4.33 12.94
N PHE A 39 26.77 -4.22 12.70
CA PHE A 39 27.63 -5.24 12.13
C PHE A 39 27.63 -6.51 13.01
N LEU A 40 27.39 -7.68 12.42
CA LEU A 40 27.51 -8.98 13.11
C LEU A 40 28.99 -9.29 13.40
N PRO A 41 29.36 -9.74 14.61
CA PRO A 41 30.73 -10.17 14.90
C PRO A 41 31.05 -11.50 14.19
N SER A 42 32.14 -11.51 13.44
CA SER A 42 32.74 -12.70 12.85
C SER A 42 33.35 -13.61 13.94
N LEU A 43 33.00 -14.89 13.92
CA LEU A 43 33.61 -15.92 14.76
C LEU A 43 34.85 -16.49 14.04
N HIS A 44 36.03 -16.09 14.50
CA HIS A 44 37.33 -16.54 13.99
C HIS A 44 37.84 -17.75 14.80
N LYS A 45 38.08 -18.89 14.14
CA LYS A 45 38.98 -20.00 14.54
C LYS A 45 39.28 -20.78 13.25
N SER A 46 40.49 -21.15 12.84
CA SER A 46 41.89 -20.90 13.22
C SER A 46 42.70 -21.50 12.06
N ASN A 47 43.83 -20.87 11.72
CA ASN A 47 44.71 -21.18 10.59
C ASN A 47 45.46 -22.54 10.74
N PRO A 48 46.19 -23.00 9.72
CA PRO A 48 47.64 -22.87 9.86
C PRO A 48 48.35 -22.27 8.63
N GLU A 49 49.14 -21.26 9.00
CA GLU A 49 50.29 -20.58 8.39
C GLU A 49 50.88 -21.07 7.06
N THR A 50 51.01 -20.14 6.11
CA THR A 50 52.29 -19.88 5.42
C THR A 50 52.36 -18.41 4.96
N LYS A 51 53.45 -17.70 5.27
CA LYS A 51 53.88 -16.38 4.75
C LYS A 51 55.41 -16.51 4.49
N PRO A 52 56.08 -15.74 3.59
CA PRO A 52 55.90 -14.31 3.29
C PRO A 52 55.72 -14.03 1.78
N ASP A 53 55.08 -12.96 1.34
CA ASP A 53 55.70 -11.64 1.14
C ASP A 53 54.61 -10.60 0.80
N HIS A 54 54.85 -9.34 1.14
CA HIS A 54 53.86 -8.27 1.13
C HIS A 54 53.73 -7.57 -0.23
N THR A 55 52.50 -7.49 -0.75
CA THR A 55 52.04 -6.30 -1.46
C THR A 55 50.58 -6.08 -1.07
N PRO A 56 50.20 -4.92 -0.49
CA PRO A 56 48.79 -4.62 -0.26
C PRO A 56 48.11 -4.61 -1.62
N GLN A 57 47.22 -5.57 -1.89
CA GLN A 57 46.36 -5.47 -3.07
C GLN A 57 45.46 -4.26 -2.86
N LEU A 58 45.81 -3.18 -3.57
CA LEU A 58 44.99 -1.99 -3.71
C LEU A 58 43.56 -2.44 -4.06
N PRO A 59 42.50 -1.87 -3.43
CA PRO A 59 41.14 -2.19 -3.82
C PRO A 59 41.03 -2.10 -5.35
N PRO A 60 40.34 -3.06 -6.01
CA PRO A 60 40.24 -3.07 -7.46
C PRO A 60 39.88 -1.66 -7.94
N PRO A 61 40.59 -1.14 -8.96
CA PRO A 61 40.39 0.23 -9.43
C PRO A 61 38.90 0.50 -9.62
N LEU A 62 38.42 1.67 -9.18
CA LEU A 62 37.02 2.07 -9.33
C LEU A 62 36.53 2.01 -10.79
N ASP A 63 37.46 1.96 -11.74
CA ASP A 63 37.25 1.85 -13.18
C ASP A 63 37.18 0.40 -13.70
N SER A 64 37.09 -0.59 -12.80
CA SER A 64 36.92 -1.98 -13.22
C SER A 64 35.61 -2.15 -14.01
N PRO A 65 35.59 -2.87 -15.14
CA PRO A 65 34.41 -2.99 -16.00
C PRO A 65 33.14 -3.46 -15.27
N TRP A 66 33.29 -4.32 -14.26
CA TRP A 66 32.16 -4.78 -13.44
C TRP A 66 31.63 -3.68 -12.50
N ILE A 67 32.50 -2.83 -11.95
CA ILE A 67 32.13 -1.68 -11.09
C ILE A 67 31.40 -0.65 -11.93
N ILE A 68 31.92 -0.33 -13.12
CA ILE A 68 31.26 0.58 -14.08
C ILE A 68 29.86 0.05 -14.42
N SER A 69 29.72 -1.25 -14.71
CA SER A 69 28.41 -1.87 -14.99
C SER A 69 27.43 -1.78 -13.81
N ILE A 70 27.92 -1.93 -12.57
CA ILE A 70 27.08 -1.77 -11.38
C ILE A 70 26.68 -0.32 -11.17
N ILE A 71 27.61 0.63 -11.30
CA ILE A 71 27.33 2.07 -11.18
C ILE A 71 26.29 2.48 -12.23
N GLU A 72 26.42 1.98 -13.46
CA GLU A 72 25.47 2.22 -14.53
C GLU A 72 24.08 1.66 -14.20
N LYS A 73 24.00 0.40 -13.74
CA LYS A 73 22.73 -0.20 -13.29
C LYS A 73 22.09 0.57 -12.12
N ILE A 74 22.89 1.05 -11.17
CA ILE A 74 22.39 1.87 -10.06
C ILE A 74 21.85 3.22 -10.56
N ASN A 75 22.55 3.87 -11.51
CA ASN A 75 22.09 5.12 -12.10
C ASN A 75 20.82 4.93 -12.93
N GLN A 76 20.72 3.84 -13.69
CA GLN A 76 19.50 3.45 -14.39
C GLN A 76 18.33 3.22 -13.41
N ALA A 77 18.56 2.50 -12.31
CA ALA A 77 17.54 2.29 -11.28
C ALA A 77 17.08 3.61 -10.63
N ARG A 78 17.99 4.56 -10.37
CA ARG A 78 17.66 5.89 -9.85
C ARG A 78 16.82 6.71 -10.83
N GLN A 79 17.14 6.65 -12.12
CA GLN A 79 16.35 7.32 -13.16
C GLN A 79 14.96 6.67 -13.30
N TYR A 80 14.88 5.34 -13.13
CA TYR A 80 13.60 4.64 -13.09
C TYR A 80 12.77 5.04 -11.86
N GLU A 81 13.34 5.09 -10.65
CA GLU A 81 12.65 5.62 -9.45
C GLU A 81 12.10 7.03 -9.66
N ALA A 82 12.90 7.95 -10.24
CA ALA A 82 12.46 9.32 -10.51
C ALA A 82 11.37 9.44 -11.59
N SER A 83 11.20 8.43 -12.43
CA SER A 83 10.17 8.37 -13.48
C SER A 83 9.03 7.41 -13.14
N SER A 84 9.16 6.64 -12.06
CA SER A 84 8.24 5.58 -11.74
C SER A 84 7.04 6.08 -10.96
N THR A 85 5.91 5.50 -11.28
CA THR A 85 4.63 5.70 -10.62
C THR A 85 4.55 5.05 -9.23
N TRP A 86 5.66 4.55 -8.65
CA TRP A 86 5.69 3.93 -7.32
C TRP A 86 5.14 4.87 -6.23
N ASP A 87 5.36 6.18 -6.36
CA ASP A 87 4.79 7.18 -5.44
C ASP A 87 3.25 7.27 -5.51
N THR A 88 2.65 6.78 -6.60
CA THR A 88 1.20 6.85 -6.82
C THR A 88 0.47 5.53 -6.55
N GLN A 89 1.14 4.39 -6.72
CA GLN A 89 0.56 3.05 -6.58
C GLN A 89 0.78 2.49 -5.18
N SER A 90 -0.31 2.10 -4.50
CA SER A 90 -0.27 1.60 -3.12
C SER A 90 -1.16 0.37 -2.89
N ILE A 91 -1.94 -0.04 -3.89
CA ILE A 91 -2.87 -1.16 -3.86
C ILE A 91 -2.47 -2.15 -4.96
N TYR A 92 -1.81 -3.23 -4.55
CA TYR A 92 -1.27 -4.23 -5.45
C TYR A 92 -2.17 -5.45 -5.57
N ARG A 93 -2.08 -6.14 -6.72
CA ARG A 93 -2.76 -7.41 -6.91
C ARG A 93 -1.90 -8.52 -6.34
N VAL A 94 -2.50 -9.38 -5.50
CA VAL A 94 -1.79 -10.57 -4.99
C VAL A 94 -1.33 -11.44 -6.17
N PRO A 95 -0.02 -11.73 -6.29
CA PRO A 95 0.54 -12.60 -7.31
C PRO A 95 -0.17 -13.95 -7.39
N LYS A 96 -0.31 -14.50 -8.60
CA LYS A 96 -1.00 -15.78 -8.81
C LYS A 96 -0.36 -16.92 -8.02
N SER A 97 0.97 -17.00 -8.02
CA SER A 97 1.71 -18.02 -7.27
C SER A 97 1.35 -18.07 -5.79
N LEU A 98 1.12 -16.93 -5.13
CA LEU A 98 0.67 -16.89 -3.74
C LEU A 98 -0.82 -17.23 -3.59
N ARG A 99 -1.64 -16.75 -4.54
CA ARG A 99 -3.08 -16.98 -4.54
C ARG A 99 -3.44 -18.44 -4.77
N ASP A 100 -2.64 -19.16 -5.56
CA ASP A 100 -2.87 -20.57 -5.89
C ASP A 100 -2.54 -21.50 -4.70
N VAL A 101 -1.69 -21.05 -3.77
CA VAL A 101 -1.38 -21.77 -2.52
C VAL A 101 -2.55 -21.71 -1.55
N ASP A 102 -3.12 -20.52 -1.34
CA ASP A 102 -4.32 -20.35 -0.53
C ASP A 102 -5.17 -19.19 -1.04
N GLN A 103 -6.18 -19.51 -1.84
CA GLN A 103 -7.09 -18.51 -2.39
C GLN A 103 -7.95 -17.85 -1.31
N THR A 104 -8.20 -18.55 -0.20
CA THR A 104 -9.11 -18.09 0.86
C THR A 104 -8.48 -17.03 1.76
N ALA A 105 -7.15 -17.06 1.93
CA ALA A 105 -6.40 -16.02 2.64
C ALA A 105 -6.49 -14.65 1.95
N TYR A 106 -6.61 -14.64 0.62
CA TYR A 106 -6.60 -13.41 -0.19
C TYR A 106 -7.98 -13.03 -0.74
N THR A 107 -9.03 -13.79 -0.40
CA THR A 107 -10.40 -13.46 -0.79
C THR A 107 -11.13 -12.89 0.42
N PRO A 108 -11.69 -11.66 0.33
CA PRO A 108 -12.46 -11.10 1.44
C PRO A 108 -13.67 -11.99 1.75
N LYS A 109 -13.97 -12.10 3.05
CA LYS A 109 -15.07 -12.95 3.56
C LYS A 109 -16.36 -12.19 3.79
N ILE A 110 -16.27 -10.89 4.07
CA ILE A 110 -17.41 -10.08 4.55
C ILE A 110 -17.75 -8.96 3.57
N VAL A 111 -16.75 -8.21 3.11
CA VAL A 111 -16.96 -7.01 2.30
C VAL A 111 -15.90 -6.89 1.20
N SER A 112 -16.35 -6.59 -0.03
CA SER A 112 -15.43 -6.11 -1.07
C SER A 112 -15.18 -4.62 -0.86
N ILE A 113 -13.90 -4.25 -0.75
CA ILE A 113 -13.44 -2.87 -0.79
C ILE A 113 -12.72 -2.68 -2.14
N GLY A 114 -13.20 -1.73 -2.93
CA GLY A 114 -12.65 -1.48 -4.26
C GLY A 114 -13.05 -2.52 -5.33
N PRO A 115 -12.40 -2.46 -6.50
CA PRO A 115 -12.81 -3.17 -7.71
C PRO A 115 -12.31 -4.62 -7.80
N TYR A 116 -11.24 -4.99 -7.10
CA TYR A 116 -10.63 -6.33 -7.22
C TYR A 116 -11.55 -7.49 -6.81
N HIS A 117 -12.56 -7.23 -5.99
CA HIS A 117 -13.54 -8.23 -5.55
C HIS A 117 -15.00 -7.83 -5.88
N ARG A 118 -15.17 -6.93 -6.86
CA ARG A 118 -16.50 -6.49 -7.31
C ARG A 118 -17.28 -7.65 -7.93
N GLY A 119 -18.56 -7.75 -7.60
CA GLY A 119 -19.47 -8.75 -8.20
C GLY A 119 -19.37 -10.16 -7.62
N CYS A 120 -18.54 -10.39 -6.59
CA CYS A 120 -18.52 -11.66 -5.87
C CYS A 120 -19.83 -11.87 -5.11
N ARG A 121 -20.60 -12.92 -5.48
CA ARG A 121 -21.93 -13.19 -4.90
C ARG A 121 -21.92 -13.32 -3.38
N HIS A 122 -20.88 -13.92 -2.80
CA HIS A 122 -20.77 -14.11 -1.34
C HIS A 122 -20.58 -12.79 -0.57
N LEU A 123 -20.21 -11.71 -1.26
CA LEU A 123 -20.02 -10.37 -0.67
C LEU A 123 -21.23 -9.44 -0.85
N SER A 124 -22.24 -9.87 -1.62
CA SER A 124 -23.41 -9.06 -1.98
C SER A 124 -24.24 -8.61 -0.77
N THR A 125 -24.24 -9.40 0.32
CA THR A 125 -24.92 -9.05 1.57
C THR A 125 -24.46 -7.69 2.10
N MET A 126 -23.15 -7.40 2.02
CA MET A 126 -22.61 -6.13 2.49
C MET A 126 -22.92 -4.98 1.54
N ASP A 127 -23.17 -5.23 0.25
CA ASP A 127 -23.55 -4.17 -0.68
C ASP A 127 -24.88 -3.52 -0.28
N ARG A 128 -25.84 -4.31 0.24
CA ARG A 128 -27.08 -3.77 0.83
C ARG A 128 -26.80 -2.86 2.03
N HIS A 129 -25.81 -3.20 2.85
CA HIS A 129 -25.42 -2.35 3.98
C HIS A 129 -24.72 -1.08 3.54
N LYS A 130 -23.91 -1.10 2.46
CA LYS A 130 -23.34 0.11 1.85
C LYS A 130 -24.43 1.08 1.40
N TRP A 131 -25.46 0.59 0.72
CA TRP A 131 -26.61 1.40 0.30
C TRP A 131 -27.40 1.96 1.49
N ARG A 132 -27.66 1.16 2.52
CA ARG A 132 -28.32 1.63 3.76
C ARG A 132 -27.50 2.71 4.47
N SER A 133 -26.18 2.58 4.49
CA SER A 133 -25.30 3.61 5.05
C SER A 133 -25.36 4.90 4.24
N LEU A 134 -25.33 4.83 2.90
CA LEU A 134 -25.49 6.01 2.05
C LEU A 134 -26.84 6.69 2.30
N HIS A 135 -27.94 5.93 2.31
CA HIS A 135 -29.26 6.47 2.61
C HIS A 135 -29.29 7.20 3.96
N ARG A 136 -28.74 6.60 5.01
CA ARG A 136 -28.68 7.23 6.35
C ARG A 136 -27.87 8.52 6.36
N VAL A 137 -26.80 8.60 5.55
CA VAL A 137 -26.03 9.84 5.42
C VAL A 137 -26.88 10.91 4.74
N LEU A 138 -27.53 10.59 3.62
CA LEU A 138 -28.38 11.52 2.87
C LEU A 138 -29.57 12.01 3.70
N ASP A 139 -30.24 11.10 4.42
CA ASP A 139 -31.36 11.41 5.31
C ASP A 139 -30.95 12.35 6.45
N ARG A 140 -29.76 12.13 7.03
CA ARG A 140 -29.25 12.96 8.13
C ARG A 140 -28.77 14.34 7.66
N THR A 141 -28.19 14.45 6.46
CA THR A 141 -27.63 15.72 5.96
C THR A 141 -28.61 16.52 5.11
N GLY A 142 -29.65 15.89 4.58
CA GLY A 142 -30.55 16.50 3.59
C GLY A 142 -29.88 16.80 2.25
N HIS A 143 -28.69 16.25 1.99
CA HIS A 143 -27.94 16.48 0.77
C HIS A 143 -28.46 15.64 -0.39
N ASP A 144 -28.35 16.18 -1.61
CA ASP A 144 -28.56 15.41 -2.83
C ASP A 144 -27.39 14.46 -3.10
N VAL A 145 -27.67 13.26 -3.62
CA VAL A 145 -26.67 12.23 -3.91
C VAL A 145 -25.64 12.70 -4.96
N ARG A 146 -26.02 13.57 -5.89
CA ARG A 146 -25.16 14.11 -6.95
C ARG A 146 -23.94 14.82 -6.38
N LEU A 147 -24.09 15.51 -5.25
CA LEU A 147 -22.98 16.18 -4.56
C LEU A 147 -21.88 15.18 -4.16
N TYR A 148 -22.26 14.00 -3.67
CA TYR A 148 -21.30 12.94 -3.33
C TYR A 148 -20.72 12.27 -4.57
N LEU A 149 -21.50 12.12 -5.64
CA LEU A 149 -21.03 11.57 -6.90
C LEU A 149 -20.01 12.49 -7.58
N ASP A 150 -20.22 13.81 -7.54
CA ASP A 150 -19.29 14.80 -8.06
C ASP A 150 -17.98 14.82 -7.25
N ALA A 151 -18.07 14.74 -5.93
CA ALA A 151 -16.91 14.60 -5.05
C ALA A 151 -16.16 13.27 -5.30
N ALA A 152 -16.87 12.17 -5.52
CA ALA A 152 -16.25 10.89 -5.86
C ALA A 152 -15.55 10.93 -7.23
N ARG A 153 -16.16 11.60 -8.21
CA ARG A 153 -15.61 11.78 -9.56
C ARG A 153 -14.31 12.59 -9.56
N SER A 154 -14.22 13.64 -8.75
CA SER A 154 -13.00 14.45 -8.65
C SER A 154 -11.82 13.64 -8.06
N LEU A 155 -12.12 12.70 -7.15
CA LEU A 155 -11.12 11.81 -6.54
C LEU A 155 -10.81 10.56 -7.37
N GLU A 156 -11.64 10.24 -8.36
CA GLU A 156 -11.61 8.98 -9.11
C GLU A 156 -10.27 8.72 -9.80
N LYS A 157 -9.69 9.75 -10.43
CA LYS A 157 -8.39 9.64 -11.12
C LYS A 157 -7.27 9.29 -10.14
N HIS A 158 -7.23 9.96 -8.99
CA HIS A 158 -6.23 9.70 -7.95
C HIS A 158 -6.43 8.34 -7.29
N ALA A 159 -7.68 7.98 -6.96
CA ALA A 159 -7.99 6.66 -6.41
C ALA A 159 -7.59 5.52 -7.38
N ARG A 160 -7.69 5.74 -8.69
CA ARG A 160 -7.23 4.79 -9.71
C ARG A 160 -5.73 4.69 -9.82
N SER A 161 -4.99 5.80 -9.68
CA SER A 161 -3.52 5.74 -9.69
C SER A 161 -2.95 4.94 -8.52
N CYS A 162 -3.72 4.78 -7.43
CA CYS A 162 -3.35 3.90 -6.33
C CYS A 162 -3.30 2.42 -6.68
N TYR A 163 -3.89 1.97 -7.79
CA TYR A 163 -3.87 0.55 -8.16
C TYR A 163 -2.74 0.23 -9.14
N GLU A 164 -2.12 -0.93 -8.96
CA GLU A 164 -1.03 -1.44 -9.81
C GLU A 164 -1.44 -1.57 -11.29
N ALA A 165 -2.68 -2.00 -11.55
CA ALA A 165 -3.19 -2.29 -12.89
C ALA A 165 -4.33 -1.33 -13.28
N PRO A 166 -4.45 -0.97 -14.57
CA PRO A 166 -5.60 -0.21 -15.06
C PRO A 166 -6.90 -0.93 -14.74
N ILE A 167 -7.74 -0.31 -13.92
CA ILE A 167 -9.06 -0.84 -13.62
C ILE A 167 -10.04 -0.24 -14.62
N SER A 168 -10.52 -1.08 -15.54
CA SER A 168 -11.72 -0.75 -16.32
C SER A 168 -12.94 -0.78 -15.39
N MET A 169 -13.24 0.36 -14.76
CA MET A 169 -14.58 0.60 -14.25
C MET A 169 -15.35 1.28 -15.36
N LEU A 170 -15.88 0.50 -16.30
CA LEU A 170 -17.06 0.95 -17.01
C LEU A 170 -18.14 1.12 -15.92
N MET A 171 -18.35 2.36 -15.47
CA MET A 171 -19.62 2.76 -14.89
C MET A 171 -20.66 2.37 -15.95
N PRO A 172 -21.59 1.45 -15.66
CA PRO A 172 -22.61 1.13 -16.63
C PRO A 172 -23.40 2.40 -16.96
N PRO A 173 -23.69 2.69 -18.24
CA PRO A 173 -24.34 3.93 -18.66
C PRO A 173 -25.76 4.15 -18.10
N TRP A 174 -26.31 3.19 -17.34
CA TRP A 174 -27.65 3.25 -16.75
C TRP A 174 -27.69 3.81 -15.30
N ILE A 175 -26.59 4.39 -14.79
CA ILE A 175 -26.58 5.12 -13.51
C ILE A 175 -26.62 6.65 -13.75
N LEU A 176 -27.35 7.08 -14.77
CA LEU A 176 -27.75 8.48 -15.00
C LEU A 176 -29.27 8.54 -15.14
#